data_AF-A0AAD5P2F6-F1
#
_entry.id   AF-A0AAD5P2F6-F1
#
_cell.length_a   1.000
_cell.length_b   1.000
_cell.length_c   1.000
_cell.angle_alpha   90.00
_cell.angle_beta   90.00
_cell.angle_gamma   90.00
#
_symmetry.space_group_name_H-M   'P 1'
#
loop_
_entity.id
_entity.type
_entity.pdbx_description
1 polymer ?
#
loop_
_entity_poly.entity_id
_entity_poly.type
_entity_poly.pdbx_seq_one_letter_code
_entity_poly.pdbx_strand_id
1 'polypeptide(L)'
;MPGLKQKKAHLMEIQVNGGDVAKKVEYAYSFFEKQIPIDAVFQKDEMIDIIGVTKGKGYEGVVTRWGVTHLPRKTHRGLRKVACIGAWHPARVSFTVARARQNGYHHHTEMNKKIYKLGKSGQESHFAMTEYDRTEKDITPMGGFPHYGAVKEDYLLIKGCCVGPKKRVVTLRQSLLNQTSRLALEKFHHVGPHM
;
A
#
# COMPACT_ATOMS: atom_id res chain seq x y z
N MET A 1 12.06 0.10 -16.99
CA MET A 1 10.90 -0.80 -16.94
C MET A 1 9.81 -0.27 -17.87
N PRO A 2 9.21 -1.11 -18.72
CA PRO A 2 8.15 -0.70 -19.63
C PRO A 2 6.88 -0.33 -18.83
N GLY A 3 6.76 0.94 -18.41
CA GLY A 3 5.59 1.46 -17.67
C GLY A 3 5.92 2.61 -16.71
N LEU A 4 7.11 2.61 -16.11
CA LEU A 4 7.63 3.65 -15.22
C LEU A 4 8.64 4.53 -15.95
N LYS A 5 8.44 5.86 -15.88
CA LYS A 5 9.37 6.84 -16.50
C LYS A 5 10.68 7.00 -15.73
N GLN A 6 10.67 6.69 -14.43
CA GLN A 6 11.84 6.82 -13.57
C GLN A 6 12.89 5.76 -13.92
N LYS A 7 14.15 6.19 -14.07
CA LYS A 7 15.31 5.33 -14.31
C LYS A 7 16.18 5.11 -13.07
N LYS A 8 16.10 6.02 -12.09
CA LYS A 8 16.88 5.96 -10.86
C LYS A 8 16.37 4.83 -9.96
N ALA A 9 17.28 3.98 -9.50
CA ALA A 9 16.98 2.92 -8.54
C ALA A 9 16.65 3.48 -7.14
N HIS A 10 15.87 2.72 -6.37
CA HIS A 10 15.58 3.01 -4.97
C HIS A 10 16.53 2.20 -4.10
N LEU A 11 17.36 2.90 -3.31
CA LEU A 11 18.24 2.30 -2.31
C LEU A 11 17.47 2.17 -1.00
N MET A 12 17.51 0.99 -0.39
CA MET A 12 16.89 0.73 0.92
C MET A 12 17.69 -0.33 1.67
N GLU A 13 17.54 -0.34 2.99
CA GLU A 13 18.07 -1.37 3.88
C GLU A 13 16.95 -2.36 4.26
N ILE A 14 17.33 -3.64 4.40
CA ILE A 14 16.44 -4.70 4.84
C ILE A 14 17.16 -5.48 5.94
N GLN A 15 16.52 -5.61 7.10
CA GLN A 15 17.08 -6.36 8.22
C GLN A 15 17.06 -7.87 7.94
N VAL A 16 18.20 -8.55 8.15
CA VAL A 16 18.30 -10.01 8.10
C VAL A 16 17.97 -10.60 9.48
N ASN A 17 16.94 -11.44 9.52
CA ASN A 17 16.46 -12.11 10.73
C ASN A 17 16.87 -13.59 10.76
N GLY A 18 16.87 -14.18 11.97
CA GLY A 18 17.23 -15.59 12.21
C GLY A 18 18.73 -15.83 12.48
N GLY A 19 19.05 -16.93 13.19
CA GLY A 19 20.42 -17.37 13.46
C GLY A 19 21.28 -16.40 14.28
N ASP A 20 22.58 -16.73 14.34
CA ASP A 20 23.62 -15.94 15.03
C ASP A 20 24.19 -14.85 14.12
N VAL A 21 24.85 -13.83 14.70
CA VAL A 21 25.40 -12.70 13.95
C VAL A 21 26.37 -13.14 12.84
N ALA A 22 27.27 -14.09 13.13
CA ALA A 22 28.21 -14.61 12.14
C ALA A 22 27.49 -15.25 10.94
N LYS A 23 26.46 -16.06 11.19
CA LYS A 23 25.66 -16.71 10.15
C LYS A 23 24.87 -15.70 9.32
N LYS A 24 24.36 -14.62 9.92
CA LYS A 24 23.68 -13.54 9.18
C LYS A 24 24.61 -12.83 8.21
N VAL A 25 25.85 -12.56 8.63
CA VAL A 25 26.86 -11.92 7.79
C VAL A 25 27.21 -12.82 6.61
N GLU A 26 27.49 -14.09 6.87
CA GLU A 26 27.77 -15.08 5.82
C GLU A 26 26.59 -15.23 4.83
N TYR A 27 25.36 -15.31 5.36
CA TYR A 27 24.14 -15.34 4.56
C TYR A 27 24.05 -14.10 3.66
N ALA A 28 24.20 -12.89 4.21
CA ALA A 28 24.14 -11.66 3.42
C ALA A 28 25.22 -11.60 2.32
N TYR A 29 26.46 -12.03 2.64
CA TYR A 29 27.53 -12.12 1.64
C TYR A 29 27.22 -13.13 0.53
N SER A 30 26.58 -14.26 0.85
CA SER A 30 26.24 -15.28 -0.15
C SER A 30 25.22 -14.80 -1.21
N PHE A 31 24.41 -13.78 -0.87
CA PHE A 31 23.44 -13.15 -1.77
C PHE A 31 23.97 -11.89 -2.45
N PHE A 32 25.22 -11.49 -2.19
CA PHE A 32 25.81 -10.34 -2.84
C PHE A 32 25.83 -10.53 -4.37
N GLU A 33 25.49 -9.47 -5.12
CA GLU A 33 25.33 -9.45 -6.58
C GLU A 33 24.29 -10.43 -7.17
N LYS A 34 23.53 -11.15 -6.34
CA LYS A 34 22.44 -12.02 -6.78
C LYS A 34 21.09 -11.30 -6.67
N GLN A 35 20.19 -11.64 -7.58
CA GLN A 35 18.81 -11.17 -7.51
C GLN A 35 18.03 -12.01 -6.50
N ILE A 36 17.31 -11.33 -5.60
CA ILE A 36 16.40 -11.97 -4.64
C ILE A 36 14.97 -11.77 -5.16
N PRO A 37 14.30 -12.84 -5.64
CA PRO A 37 12.94 -12.75 -6.12
C PRO A 37 11.93 -12.68 -4.96
N ILE A 38 10.71 -12.25 -5.25
CA ILE A 38 9.70 -11.98 -4.22
C ILE A 38 9.16 -13.24 -3.54
N ASP A 39 9.14 -14.36 -4.27
CA ASP A 39 8.75 -15.70 -3.82
C ASP A 39 9.74 -16.31 -2.82
N ALA A 40 10.98 -15.82 -2.78
CA ALA A 40 11.97 -16.20 -1.77
C ALA A 40 11.75 -15.49 -0.41
N VAL A 41 11.01 -14.37 -0.40
CA VAL A 41 10.80 -13.53 0.80
C VAL A 41 9.41 -13.72 1.39
N PHE A 42 8.38 -13.80 0.54
CA PHE A 42 6.99 -13.89 0.95
C PHE A 42 6.32 -15.15 0.41
N GLN A 43 5.36 -15.66 1.16
CA GLN A 43 4.59 -16.83 0.78
C GLN A 43 3.15 -16.49 0.42
N LYS A 44 2.51 -17.37 -0.36
CA LYS A 44 1.08 -17.29 -0.63
C LYS A 44 0.32 -17.44 0.69
N ASP A 45 -0.76 -16.67 0.83
CA ASP A 45 -1.62 -16.64 2.02
C ASP A 45 -0.96 -16.04 3.27
N GLU A 46 0.27 -15.54 3.17
CA GLU A 46 0.94 -14.80 4.25
C GLU A 46 0.27 -13.44 4.47
N MET A 47 0.28 -13.00 5.72
CA MET A 47 -0.22 -11.70 6.16
C MET A 47 0.96 -10.74 6.31
N ILE A 48 0.90 -9.64 5.57
CA ILE A 48 1.97 -8.64 5.50
C ILE A 48 1.47 -7.25 5.91
N ASP A 49 2.39 -6.38 6.24
CA ASP A 49 2.15 -4.96 6.44
C ASP A 49 2.67 -4.19 5.22
N ILE A 50 1.88 -3.24 4.72
CA ILE A 50 2.27 -2.34 3.65
C ILE A 50 2.64 -1.00 4.26
N ILE A 51 3.84 -0.52 3.96
CA ILE A 51 4.36 0.77 4.40
C ILE A 51 4.55 1.65 3.18
N GLY A 52 4.05 2.88 3.23
CA GLY A 52 4.23 3.80 2.13
C GLY A 52 3.66 5.18 2.39
N VAL A 53 3.70 6.00 1.36
CA VAL A 53 3.23 7.39 1.42
C VAL A 53 1.90 7.51 0.69
N THR A 54 0.90 8.12 1.33
CA THR A 54 -0.46 8.27 0.77
C THR A 54 -0.53 9.24 -0.40
N LYS A 55 -1.57 9.13 -1.24
CA LYS A 55 -1.80 10.07 -2.34
C LYS A 55 -1.86 11.51 -1.80
N GLY A 56 -1.06 12.41 -2.38
CA GLY A 56 -1.11 13.82 -2.03
C GLY A 56 -2.41 14.45 -2.49
N LYS A 57 -3.05 15.23 -1.61
CA LYS A 57 -4.25 16.03 -1.92
C LYS A 57 -3.98 17.55 -1.85
N GLY A 58 -2.78 17.94 -1.43
CA GLY A 58 -2.38 19.35 -1.32
C GLY A 58 -2.95 20.00 -0.06
N TYR A 59 -3.19 21.32 -0.13
CA TYR A 59 -3.78 22.08 0.96
C TYR A 59 -5.29 21.87 0.98
N GLU A 60 -5.80 21.32 2.07
CA GLU A 60 -7.22 20.99 2.24
C GLU A 60 -7.83 21.74 3.42
N GLY A 61 -9.12 22.03 3.30
CA GLY A 61 -9.91 22.67 4.34
C GLY A 61 -10.12 21.78 5.56
N VAL A 62 -10.62 22.35 6.65
CA VAL A 62 -10.88 21.61 7.91
C VAL A 62 -11.84 20.43 7.72
N VAL A 63 -12.86 20.60 6.86
CA VAL A 63 -13.88 19.58 6.60
C VAL A 63 -13.26 18.34 5.97
N THR A 64 -12.53 18.49 4.86
CA THR A 64 -11.94 17.36 4.12
C THR A 64 -10.73 16.76 4.83
N ARG A 65 -10.00 17.56 5.60
CA ARG A 65 -8.82 17.09 6.35
C ARG A 65 -9.16 16.36 7.65
N TRP A 66 -10.17 16.84 8.39
CA TRP A 66 -10.51 16.34 9.72
C TRP A 66 -11.91 15.74 9.85
N GLY A 67 -12.73 15.79 8.79
CA GLY A 67 -14.10 15.25 8.81
C GLY A 67 -15.10 16.07 9.64
N VAL A 68 -14.80 17.34 9.94
CA VAL A 68 -15.72 18.19 10.72
C VAL A 68 -16.97 18.55 9.93
N THR A 69 -18.11 18.61 10.61
CA THR A 69 -19.40 19.00 10.00
C THR A 69 -19.34 20.44 9.47
N HIS A 70 -19.99 20.66 8.33
CA HIS A 70 -20.19 22.00 7.78
C HIS A 70 -21.11 22.83 8.67
N LEU A 71 -20.91 24.15 8.70
CA LEU A 71 -21.85 25.05 9.35
C LEU A 71 -23.15 25.16 8.53
N PRO A 72 -24.27 25.58 9.16
CA PRO A 72 -25.50 25.85 8.45
C PRO A 72 -25.34 26.84 7.29
N ARG A 73 -26.22 26.72 6.29
CA ARG A 73 -26.19 27.55 5.07
C ARG A 73 -26.20 29.05 5.34
N LYS A 74 -26.95 29.51 6.35
CA LYS A 74 -27.06 30.93 6.72
C LYS A 74 -25.94 31.33 7.68
N THR A 75 -24.71 31.25 7.22
CA THR A 75 -23.53 31.71 7.97
C THR A 75 -22.81 32.79 7.20
N HIS A 76 -22.42 33.86 7.91
CA HIS A 76 -21.65 34.93 7.30
C HIS A 76 -20.20 34.47 7.06
N ARG A 77 -19.66 34.80 5.88
CA ARG A 77 -18.29 34.47 5.44
C ARG A 77 -18.00 32.97 5.43
N GLY A 78 -18.88 32.20 4.78
CA GLY A 78 -18.66 30.80 4.41
C GLY A 78 -18.96 29.78 5.51
N LEU A 79 -19.17 28.54 5.06
CA LEU A 79 -19.69 27.42 5.87
C LEU A 79 -18.69 26.28 6.12
N ARG A 80 -17.57 26.23 5.38
CA ARG A 80 -16.55 25.15 5.46
C ARG A 80 -15.44 25.49 6.46
N LYS A 81 -15.81 25.85 7.69
CA LYS A 81 -14.90 26.30 8.75
C LYS A 81 -15.32 25.75 10.11
N VAL A 82 -14.37 25.70 11.05
CA VAL A 82 -14.66 25.50 12.48
C VAL A 82 -15.08 26.85 13.06
N ALA A 83 -16.14 26.87 13.87
CA ALA A 83 -16.66 28.11 14.44
C ALA A 83 -15.81 28.62 15.62
N CYS A 84 -15.71 27.84 16.70
CA CYS A 84 -14.90 28.18 17.88
C CYS A 84 -13.61 27.35 17.90
N ILE A 85 -12.46 28.01 18.03
CA ILE A 85 -11.14 27.37 18.04
C ILE A 85 -10.56 27.17 19.45
N GLY A 86 -11.25 27.61 20.50
CA GLY A 86 -10.81 27.50 21.89
C GLY A 86 -11.57 28.44 22.82
N ALA A 87 -11.47 28.19 24.12
CA ALA A 87 -11.93 29.11 25.16
C ALA A 87 -11.01 30.34 25.26
N TRP A 88 -11.43 31.36 26.01
CA TRP A 88 -10.61 32.56 26.26
C TRP A 88 -9.34 32.19 27.04
N HIS A 89 -9.48 31.40 28.10
CA HIS A 89 -8.37 30.88 28.88
C HIS A 89 -8.31 29.36 28.68
N PRO A 90 -7.19 28.78 28.22
CA PRO A 90 -5.88 29.41 28.03
C PRO A 90 -5.78 30.29 26.77
N ALA A 91 -4.96 31.35 26.82
CA ALA A 91 -4.75 32.30 25.72
C ALA A 91 -3.86 31.74 24.58
N ARG A 92 -4.16 30.51 24.13
CA ARG A 92 -3.49 29.82 23.04
C ARG A 92 -4.43 28.84 22.36
N VAL A 93 -4.24 28.62 21.06
CA VAL A 93 -4.98 27.58 20.34
C VAL A 93 -4.40 26.20 20.67
N SER A 94 -5.25 25.25 21.04
CA SER A 94 -4.81 23.87 21.28
C SER A 94 -4.36 23.19 19.98
N PHE A 95 -3.33 22.36 20.06
CA PHE A 95 -2.84 21.56 18.94
C PHE A 95 -3.86 20.52 18.44
N THR A 96 -4.81 20.14 19.31
CA THR A 96 -5.89 19.20 18.98
C THR A 96 -6.98 19.81 18.10
N VAL A 97 -7.00 21.13 17.94
CA VAL A 97 -8.04 21.83 17.18
C VAL A 97 -7.85 21.58 15.68
N ALA A 98 -8.93 21.19 15.01
CA ALA A 98 -8.95 20.97 13.56
C ALA A 98 -8.61 22.26 12.79
N ARG A 99 -7.54 22.20 11.98
CA ARG A 99 -7.07 23.31 11.13
C ARG A 99 -6.86 22.84 9.69
N ALA A 100 -7.12 23.72 8.73
CA ALA A 100 -6.79 23.49 7.33
C ALA A 100 -5.26 23.43 7.16
N ARG A 101 -4.77 22.49 6.36
CA ARG A 101 -3.36 22.30 6.03
C ARG A 101 -3.22 21.23 4.95
N GLN A 102 -1.98 20.81 4.68
CA GLN A 102 -1.64 19.61 3.93
C GLN A 102 -2.50 18.41 4.35
N ASN A 103 -3.05 17.73 3.35
CA ASN A 103 -3.72 16.45 3.48
C ASN A 103 -3.15 15.47 2.44
N GLY A 104 -2.90 14.24 2.87
CA GLY A 104 -2.21 13.24 2.07
C GLY A 104 -0.71 13.54 1.89
N TYR A 105 -0.02 12.61 1.23
CA TYR A 105 1.45 12.55 1.24
C TYR A 105 2.03 12.34 2.65
N HIS A 106 1.27 11.66 3.50
CA HIS A 106 1.71 11.25 4.83
C HIS A 106 2.23 9.81 4.77
N HIS A 107 3.20 9.49 5.62
CA HIS A 107 3.69 8.13 5.80
C HIS A 107 2.69 7.33 6.64
N HIS A 108 2.25 6.19 6.11
CA HIS A 108 1.29 5.30 6.76
C HIS A 108 1.69 3.83 6.61
N THR A 109 1.31 3.04 7.61
CA THR A 109 1.40 1.58 7.60
C THR A 109 -0.02 1.03 7.58
N GLU A 110 -0.35 0.26 6.54
CA GLU A 110 -1.57 -0.56 6.50
C GLU A 110 -1.22 -2.00 6.88
N MET A 111 -1.73 -2.46 8.03
CA MET A 111 -1.40 -3.77 8.59
C MET A 111 -2.31 -4.88 8.09
N ASN A 112 -1.88 -6.13 8.28
CA ASN A 112 -2.71 -7.34 8.14
C ASN A 112 -3.31 -7.50 6.74
N LYS A 113 -2.50 -7.29 5.71
CA LYS A 113 -2.86 -7.44 4.32
C LYS A 113 -2.50 -8.84 3.86
N LYS A 114 -3.49 -9.59 3.40
CA LYS A 114 -3.25 -10.95 2.90
C LYS A 114 -2.68 -10.91 1.48
N ILE A 115 -1.66 -11.72 1.22
CA ILE A 115 -1.22 -12.04 -0.15
C ILE A 115 -2.12 -13.14 -0.69
N TYR A 116 -2.95 -12.82 -1.68
CA TYR A 116 -3.79 -13.82 -2.36
C TYR A 116 -3.01 -14.62 -3.39
N LYS A 117 -2.13 -13.97 -4.15
CA LYS A 117 -1.36 -14.61 -5.22
C LYS A 117 -0.03 -13.91 -5.42
N LEU A 118 1.00 -14.72 -5.69
CA LEU A 118 2.27 -14.30 -6.25
C LEU A 118 2.31 -14.80 -7.69
N GLY A 119 2.39 -13.89 -8.65
CA GLY A 119 2.54 -14.23 -10.07
C GLY A 119 3.96 -13.95 -10.51
N LYS A 120 4.62 -14.95 -11.12
CA LYS A 120 6.02 -14.86 -11.53
C LYS A 120 6.13 -14.84 -13.05
N SER A 121 6.81 -13.84 -13.59
CA SER A 121 6.93 -13.66 -15.04
C SER A 121 7.50 -14.91 -15.73
N GLY A 122 6.89 -15.31 -16.84
CA GLY A 122 7.28 -16.50 -17.60
C GLY A 122 6.85 -17.85 -17.01
N GLN A 123 6.08 -17.87 -15.91
CA GLN A 123 5.49 -19.07 -15.34
C GLN A 123 3.96 -19.05 -15.46
N GLU A 124 3.33 -20.23 -15.38
CA GLU A 124 1.86 -20.35 -15.35
C GLU A 124 1.22 -19.56 -14.19
N SER A 125 1.97 -19.39 -13.09
CA SER A 125 1.55 -18.58 -11.95
C SER A 125 1.31 -17.10 -12.29
N HIS A 126 1.89 -16.59 -13.39
CA HIS A 126 1.67 -15.22 -13.88
C HIS A 126 0.24 -15.01 -14.36
N PHE A 127 -0.39 -16.02 -14.96
CA PHE A 127 -1.75 -15.85 -15.46
C PHE A 127 -2.73 -15.68 -14.31
N ALA A 128 -3.71 -14.80 -14.46
CA ALA A 128 -4.75 -14.54 -13.48
C ALA A 128 -5.91 -15.56 -13.55
N MET A 129 -5.59 -16.82 -13.78
CA MET A 129 -6.55 -17.93 -13.76
C MET A 129 -6.68 -18.54 -12.36
N THR A 130 -7.86 -19.11 -12.11
CA THR A 130 -8.13 -20.04 -11.00
C THR A 130 -8.59 -21.39 -11.54
N GLU A 131 -8.71 -22.40 -10.67
CA GLU A 131 -9.22 -23.74 -11.02
C GLU A 131 -10.60 -23.74 -11.70
N TYR A 132 -11.38 -22.67 -11.52
CA TYR A 132 -12.72 -22.52 -12.10
C TYR A 132 -12.71 -21.81 -13.47
N ASP A 133 -11.64 -21.10 -13.80
CA ASP A 133 -11.55 -20.35 -15.05
C ASP A 133 -11.21 -21.30 -16.22
N ARG A 134 -12.02 -21.24 -17.28
CA ARG A 134 -11.86 -22.09 -18.48
C ARG A 134 -10.87 -21.53 -19.51
N THR A 135 -10.46 -20.28 -19.35
CA THR A 135 -9.61 -19.57 -20.30
C THR A 135 -8.42 -18.97 -19.59
N GLU A 136 -7.29 -18.97 -20.29
CA GLU A 136 -6.09 -18.27 -19.85
C GLU A 136 -6.34 -16.76 -19.94
N LYS A 137 -6.12 -16.08 -18.82
CA LYS A 137 -6.30 -14.64 -18.69
C LYS A 137 -5.05 -14.06 -18.07
N ASP A 138 -4.56 -12.97 -18.64
CA ASP A 138 -3.50 -12.19 -18.03
C ASP A 138 -4.05 -11.37 -16.84
N ILE A 139 -3.19 -11.00 -15.90
CA ILE A 139 -3.54 -10.08 -14.80
C ILE A 139 -3.83 -8.67 -15.32
N THR A 140 -3.30 -8.33 -16.50
CA THR A 140 -3.54 -7.03 -17.10
C THR A 140 -4.94 -6.96 -17.72
N PRO A 141 -5.78 -5.98 -17.34
CA PRO A 141 -7.09 -5.83 -17.97
C PRO A 141 -6.92 -5.39 -19.42
N MET A 142 -7.98 -5.57 -20.23
CA MET A 142 -7.99 -5.09 -21.62
C MET A 142 -7.72 -3.58 -21.67
N GLY A 143 -6.69 -3.16 -22.41
CA GLY A 143 -6.23 -1.76 -22.45
C GLY A 143 -5.20 -1.38 -21.37
N GLY A 144 -4.88 -2.30 -20.46
CA GLY A 144 -3.91 -2.13 -19.38
C GLY A 144 -4.41 -1.28 -18.21
N PHE A 145 -3.62 -1.23 -17.14
CA PHE A 145 -4.00 -0.46 -15.95
C PHE A 145 -3.94 1.05 -16.22
N PRO A 146 -5.00 1.83 -15.91
CA PRO A 146 -5.02 3.26 -16.20
C PRO A 146 -3.85 4.00 -15.53
N HIS A 147 -3.11 4.77 -16.31
CA HIS A 147 -1.89 5.48 -15.91
C HIS A 147 -0.72 4.60 -15.43
N TYR A 148 -0.78 3.28 -15.59
CA TYR A 148 0.33 2.35 -15.30
C TYR A 148 0.79 1.61 -16.57
N GLY A 149 -0.14 0.97 -17.29
CA GLY A 149 0.13 0.14 -18.47
C GLY A 149 -0.02 -1.35 -18.16
N ALA A 150 0.64 -2.19 -18.97
CA ALA A 150 0.69 -3.63 -18.76
C ALA A 150 1.73 -4.03 -17.71
N VAL A 151 1.41 -5.03 -16.89
CA VAL A 151 2.27 -5.67 -15.90
C VAL A 151 2.91 -6.89 -16.56
N LYS A 152 4.23 -6.84 -16.78
CA LYS A 152 4.99 -7.94 -17.40
C LYS A 152 5.95 -8.65 -16.43
N GLU A 153 6.25 -7.99 -15.32
CA GLU A 153 7.12 -8.51 -14.27
C GLU A 153 6.31 -9.28 -13.24
N ASP A 154 6.98 -9.79 -12.21
CA ASP A 154 6.37 -10.39 -11.04
C ASP A 154 5.37 -9.43 -10.38
N TYR A 155 4.27 -9.98 -9.88
CA TYR A 155 3.23 -9.21 -9.20
C TYR A 155 2.73 -9.88 -7.94
N LEU A 156 2.15 -9.07 -7.07
CA LEU A 156 1.45 -9.50 -5.86
C LEU A 156 0.01 -9.04 -5.93
N LEU A 157 -0.92 -9.97 -5.69
CA LEU A 157 -2.31 -9.65 -5.44
C LEU A 157 -2.53 -9.56 -3.93
N ILE A 158 -2.81 -8.36 -3.45
CA ILE A 158 -2.95 -8.08 -2.02
C ILE A 158 -4.40 -7.73 -1.68
N LYS A 159 -4.86 -8.13 -0.48
CA LYS A 159 -6.21 -7.86 0.00
C LYS A 159 -6.51 -6.37 0.18
N GLY A 160 -7.56 -5.90 -0.49
CA GLY A 160 -8.15 -4.58 -0.29
C GLY A 160 -7.34 -3.43 -0.88
N CYS A 161 -7.40 -2.27 -0.24
CA CYS A 161 -6.68 -1.07 -0.68
C CYS A 161 -5.16 -1.16 -0.39
N CYS A 162 -4.40 -0.30 -1.07
CA CYS A 162 -2.98 -0.07 -0.85
C CYS A 162 -2.69 1.43 -0.78
N VAL A 163 -1.73 1.84 0.06
CA VAL A 163 -1.35 3.24 0.24
C VAL A 163 -0.72 3.83 -1.01
N GLY A 164 -1.09 5.08 -1.31
CA GLY A 164 -0.44 5.87 -2.35
C GLY A 164 -1.15 5.82 -3.71
N PRO A 165 -0.71 6.66 -4.68
CA PRO A 165 -1.18 6.60 -6.05
C PRO A 165 -0.48 5.45 -6.80
N LYS A 166 -1.05 5.08 -7.95
CA LYS A 166 -0.40 4.21 -8.95
C LYS A 166 1.02 4.71 -9.26
N LYS A 167 1.95 3.79 -9.56
CA LYS A 167 3.38 4.06 -9.82
C LYS A 167 4.23 4.46 -8.60
N ARG A 168 3.67 4.53 -7.40
CA ARG A 168 4.44 4.81 -6.19
C ARG A 168 5.08 3.54 -5.65
N VAL A 169 6.30 3.67 -5.15
CA VAL A 169 6.97 2.61 -4.38
C VAL A 169 6.23 2.38 -3.07
N VAL A 170 5.99 1.12 -2.77
CA VAL A 170 5.48 0.66 -1.48
C VAL A 170 6.43 -0.39 -0.93
N THR A 171 6.69 -0.33 0.37
CA THR A 171 7.54 -1.30 1.07
C THR A 171 6.64 -2.32 1.74
N LEU A 172 6.90 -3.59 1.47
CA LEU A 172 6.22 -4.70 2.14
C LEU A 172 7.09 -5.21 3.28
N ARG A 173 6.46 -5.53 4.40
CA ARG A 173 7.11 -6.10 5.57
C ARG A 173 6.28 -7.28 6.05
N GLN A 174 6.94 -8.32 6.55
CA GLN A 174 6.23 -9.38 7.29
C GLN A 174 5.44 -8.74 8.45
N SER A 175 4.25 -9.28 8.74
CA SER A 175 3.44 -8.74 9.82
C SER A 175 4.17 -8.89 11.15
N LEU A 176 4.10 -7.84 11.98
CA LEU A 176 4.63 -7.91 13.35
C LEU A 176 3.78 -8.80 14.26
N LEU A 177 2.53 -9.06 13.88
CA LEU A 177 1.57 -9.80 14.67
C LEU A 177 1.31 -11.15 14.02
N ASN A 178 1.55 -12.23 14.77
CA ASN A 178 1.17 -13.57 14.35
C ASN A 178 -0.35 -13.65 14.26
N GLN A 179 -0.86 -13.94 13.06
CA GLN A 179 -2.29 -13.97 12.81
C GLN A 179 -2.88 -15.32 13.24
N THR A 180 -3.87 -15.29 14.13
CA THR A 180 -4.61 -16.48 14.59
C THR A 180 -6.06 -16.51 14.07
N SER A 181 -6.48 -15.48 13.34
CA SER A 181 -7.85 -15.35 12.84
C SER A 181 -8.10 -16.22 11.60
N ARG A 182 -9.31 -16.80 11.53
CA ARG A 182 -9.79 -17.56 10.37
C ARG A 182 -9.85 -16.72 9.09
N LEU A 183 -9.91 -15.39 9.19
CA LEU A 183 -9.84 -14.49 8.03
C LEU A 183 -8.54 -14.65 7.23
N ALA A 184 -7.46 -15.10 7.88
CA ALA A 184 -6.20 -15.39 7.21
C ALA A 184 -6.29 -16.62 6.29
N LEU A 185 -7.28 -17.50 6.47
CA LEU A 185 -7.45 -18.74 5.70
C LEU A 185 -8.38 -18.58 4.48
N GLU A 186 -8.86 -17.37 4.21
CA GLU A 186 -9.79 -17.09 3.10
C GLU A 186 -9.17 -17.43 1.74
N LYS A 187 -9.83 -18.29 0.95
CA LYS A 187 -9.41 -18.62 -0.42
C LYS A 187 -10.05 -17.66 -1.42
N PHE A 188 -9.32 -17.27 -2.46
CA PHE A 188 -9.88 -16.52 -3.58
C PHE A 188 -10.29 -17.49 -4.70
N HIS A 189 -11.48 -17.30 -5.28
CA HIS A 189 -12.06 -18.22 -6.26
C HIS A 189 -12.04 -17.69 -7.69
N HIS A 190 -12.01 -16.37 -7.88
CA HIS A 190 -12.05 -15.75 -9.20
C HIS A 190 -11.35 -14.39 -9.19
N VAL A 191 -10.68 -14.06 -10.30
CA VAL A 191 -10.09 -12.74 -10.56
C VAL A 191 -10.98 -12.03 -11.57
N GLY A 192 -11.64 -10.96 -11.13
CA GLY A 192 -12.55 -10.20 -11.98
C GLY A 192 -11.82 -9.39 -13.07
N PRO A 193 -12.50 -9.09 -14.20
CA PRO A 193 -11.92 -8.36 -15.34
C PRO A 193 -11.76 -6.84 -15.08
N HIS A 194 -12.32 -6.33 -13.98
CA HIS A 194 -12.28 -4.91 -13.61
C HIS A 194 -11.39 -4.71 -12.37
N MET A 195 -10.07 -4.74 -12.57
CA MET A 195 -9.07 -4.33 -11.59
C MET A 195 -8.44 -2.96 -11.93
#